data_AF-A0AAJ1T3V7-F1
#
_entry.id   AF-A0AAJ1T3V7-F1
#
_cell.length_a   1.000
_cell.length_b   1.000
_cell.length_c   1.000
_cell.angle_alpha   90.00
_cell.angle_beta   90.00
_cell.angle_gamma   90.00
#
_symmetry.space_group_name_H-M   'P 1'
#
loop_
_entity.id
_entity.type
_entity.pdbx_description
1 polymer ?
#
loop_
_entity_poly.entity_id
_entity_poly.type
_entity_poly.pdbx_seq_one_letter_code
_entity_poly.pdbx_strand_id
1 'polypeptide(L)' 'MSKYNKYVSLITIITIISLTLFLFNKITNILFLIIFIPSSIFMLLFGILEFQKNIKMEC' A
#
# COMPACT_ATOMS: atom_id res chain seq x y z
N MET A 1 -8.76 3.36 -17.21
CA MET A 1 -8.03 3.31 -15.93
C MET A 1 -8.58 2.16 -15.10
N SER A 2 -7.85 1.05 -14.94
CA SER A 2 -8.30 -0.11 -14.13
C SER A 2 -8.61 0.35 -12.70
N LYS A 3 -9.80 0.03 -12.16
CA LYS A 3 -10.23 0.39 -10.79
C LYS A 3 -9.13 0.10 -9.74
N TYR A 4 -8.41 -1.01 -9.91
CA TYR A 4 -7.29 -1.44 -9.07
C TYR A 4 -6.18 -0.39 -8.93
N ASN A 5 -5.86 0.31 -10.01
CA ASN A 5 -4.78 1.29 -10.03
C ASN A 5 -5.11 2.52 -9.15
N LYS A 6 -6.41 2.85 -9.03
CA LYS A 6 -6.88 3.93 -8.15
C LYS A 6 -6.78 3.54 -6.67
N TYR A 7 -7.09 2.28 -6.33
CA TYR A 7 -6.97 1.79 -4.95
C TYR A 7 -5.52 1.67 -4.51
N VAL A 8 -4.64 1.12 -5.36
CA VAL A 8 -3.21 1.07 -5.11
C VAL A 8 -2.68 2.48 -4.86
N SER A 9 -2.97 3.43 -5.76
CA SER A 9 -2.55 4.83 -5.60
C SER A 9 -3.01 5.46 -4.28
N LEU A 10 -4.27 5.25 -3.87
CA LEU A 10 -4.79 5.75 -2.60
C LEU A 10 -4.08 5.12 -1.39
N ILE A 11 -3.87 3.80 -1.42
CA ILE A 11 -3.13 3.09 -0.38
C ILE A 11 -1.72 3.67 -0.27
N THR A 12 -1.02 3.86 -1.41
CA THR A 12 0.32 4.45 -1.44
C THR A 12 0.36 5.82 -0.78
N ILE A 13 -0.57 6.71 -1.13
CA ILE A 13 -0.68 8.06 -0.55
C ILE A 13 -0.88 7.97 0.98
N ILE A 14 -1.77 7.10 1.45
CA ILE A 14 -2.02 6.90 2.88
C ILE A 14 -0.76 6.41 3.60
N THR A 15 -0.03 5.45 3.01
CA THR A 15 1.26 4.99 3.58
C THR A 15 2.28 6.11 3.65
N ILE A 16 2.43 6.93 2.61
CA ILE A 16 3.40 8.03 2.61
C ILE A 16 3.06 9.07 3.69
N ILE A 17 1.78 9.43 3.80
CA ILE A 17 1.29 10.35 4.83
C ILE A 17 1.56 9.76 6.22
N SER A 18 1.16 8.51 6.46
CA SER A 18 1.37 7.82 7.74
C SER A 18 2.86 7.73 8.12
N LEU A 19 3.74 7.41 7.15
CA LEU A 19 5.18 7.36 7.34
C LEU A 19 5.75 8.74 7.69
N THR A 20 5.28 9.79 7.01
CA THR A 20 5.69 11.16 7.27
C THR A 20 5.29 11.57 8.68
N LEU A 21 4.01 11.38 9.06
CA LEU A 21 3.54 11.69 10.41
C LEU A 21 4.30 10.91 11.50
N PHE A 22 4.68 9.66 11.22
CA PHE A 22 5.51 8.86 12.11
C PHE A 22 6.93 9.43 12.25
N LEU A 23 7.59 9.78 11.13
CA LEU A 23 8.93 10.40 11.14
C LEU A 23 8.97 11.73 11.89
N PHE A 24 7.90 12.52 11.81
CA PHE A 24 7.75 13.77 12.57
C PHE A 24 7.27 13.56 14.01
N ASN A 25 7.21 12.31 14.50
CA ASN A 25 6.76 11.92 15.83
C ASN A 25 5.37 12.51 16.19
N LYS A 26 4.50 12.67 15.19
CA LYS A 26 3.13 13.21 15.34
C LYS A 26 2.10 12.11 15.64
N ILE A 27 2.49 10.85 15.52
CA ILE A 27 1.65 9.66 15.76
C ILE A 27 2.43 8.69 16.65
N THR A 28 1.72 7.96 17.52
CA THR A 28 2.31 6.94 18.38
C THR A 28 2.68 5.67 17.60
N ASN A 29 3.71 4.94 18.05
CA ASN A 29 4.17 3.70 17.41
C ASN A 29 3.03 2.68 17.19
N ILE A 30 2.13 2.57 18.17
CA ILE A 30 0.99 1.64 18.12
C ILE A 30 0.02 2.02 16.98
N LEU A 31 -0.34 3.30 16.87
CA LEU A 31 -1.22 3.78 15.80
C LEU A 31 -0.58 3.63 14.43
N PHE A 32 0.72 3.90 14.31
CA PHE A 32 1.46 3.68 13.07
C PHE A 32 1.44 2.21 12.66
N LEU A 33 1.73 1.28 13.57
CA LEU A 33 1.75 -0.16 13.27
C LEU A 33 0.37 -0.68 12.85
N ILE A 34 -0.71 -0.25 13.52
CA ILE A 34 -2.09 -0.65 13.20
C ILE A 34 -2.48 -0.21 11.78
N ILE A 35 -1.97 0.92 11.28
CA ILE A 35 -2.27 1.42 9.94
C ILE A 35 -1.31 0.81 8.90
N PHE A 36 -0.03 0.75 9.22
CA PHE A 36 1.04 0.38 8.30
C PHE A 36 1.05 -1.11 7.98
N ILE A 37 0.84 -1.98 8.97
CA ILE A 37 0.86 -3.45 8.79
C ILE A 37 -0.23 -3.91 7.81
N PRO A 38 -1.53 -3.61 8.02
CA PRO A 38 -2.55 -4.02 7.06
C PRO A 38 -2.35 -3.36 5.70
N SER A 39 -1.96 -2.08 5.66
CA SER A 39 -1.71 -1.37 4.39
C SER A 39 -0.62 -2.04 3.55
N SER A 40 0.51 -2.41 4.17
CA SER A 40 1.61 -3.11 3.49
C SER A 40 1.22 -4.51 3.01
N ILE A 41 0.42 -5.25 3.78
CA ILE A 41 -0.12 -6.56 3.37
C ILE A 41 -1.00 -6.40 2.12
N PHE A 42 -1.92 -5.44 2.10
CA PHE A 42 -2.77 -5.18 0.94
C PHE A 42 -1.93 -4.79 -0.28
N MET A 43 -0.93 -3.92 -0.11
CA MET A 43 -0.07 -3.48 -1.21
C MET A 43 0.74 -4.63 -1.81
N LEU A 44 1.26 -5.55 -0.98
CA LEU A 44 1.93 -6.77 -1.43
C LEU A 44 0.99 -7.70 -2.20
N LEU A 45 -0.21 -7.94 -1.69
CA LEU A 45 -1.23 -8.76 -2.36
C LEU A 45 -1.59 -8.20 -3.73
N PHE A 46 -1.86 -6.89 -3.83
CA PHE A 46 -2.14 -6.24 -5.11
C PHE A 46 -0.94 -6.31 -6.06
N GLY A 47 0.28 -6.09 -5.56
CA GLY A 47 1.50 -6.21 -6.35
C GLY A 47 1.69 -7.62 -6.93
N ILE A 48 1.46 -8.66 -6.13
CA ILE A 48 1.54 -10.06 -6.58
C ILE A 48 0.48 -10.36 -7.64
N LEU A 49 -0.76 -9.92 -7.44
CA LEU A 49 -1.85 -10.13 -8.40
C LEU A 49 -1.58 -9.43 -9.74
N GLU A 50 -1.06 -8.20 -9.70
CA GLU A 50 -0.72 -7.44 -10.90
C GLU A 50 0.50 -8.04 -11.62
N PHE A 51 1.50 -8.49 -10.86
CA PHE A 51 2.67 -9.20 -11.40
C PHE A 51 2.29 -10.53 -12.08
N GLN A 52 1.48 -11.36 -11.42
CA GLN A 52 0.97 -12.60 -12.00
C GLN A 52 0.15 -12.35 -13.26
N LYS A 53 -0.69 -11.31 -13.27
CA LYS A 53 -1.48 -10.94 -14.44
C LYS A 53 -0.58 -10.57 -15.62
N ASN A 54 0.47 -9.79 -15.41
CA ASN A 54 1.39 -9.41 -16.49
C ASN A 54 2.17 -10.62 -17.03
N ILE A 55 2.70 -11.49 -16.16
CA ILE A 55 3.40 -12.71 -16.58
C ILE A 55 2.48 -13.62 -17.41
N LYS A 56 1.22 -13.77 -17.00
CA LYS A 56 0.25 -14.63 -17.68
C LYS A 56 -0.24 -14.04 -19.01
N MET A 57 0.04 -12.77 -19.28
CA MET A 57 -0.34 -12.06 -20.51
C MET A 57 0.80 -12.05 -21.55
N GLU A 58 2.02 -12.44 -21.16
CA GLU A 58 3.19 -12.57 -22.04
C GLU A 58 3.45 -14.01 -22.54
N CYS A 59 2.65 -15.00 -22.13
CA CYS A 59 2.59 -16.36 -22.72
C CYS A 59 1.35 -16.50 -23.61
#